data_AF-A0A2T4RXS5-F1
#
_entry.id   AF-A0A2T4RXS5-F1
#
_cell.length_a   1.000
_cell.length_b   1.000
_cell.length_c   1.000
_cell.angle_alpha   90.00
_cell.angle_beta   90.00
_cell.angle_gamma   90.00
#
_symmetry.space_group_name_H-M   'P 1'
#
loop_
_entity.id
_entity.type
_entity.pdbx_description
1 polymer ?
#
loop_
_entity_poly.entity_id
_entity_poly.type
_entity_poly.pdbx_seq_one_letter_code
_entity_poly.pdbx_strand_id
1 'polypeptide(L)'
;AEDINVEMFKRQGGYGRGRRMKIEKDAVEIVSGVRNGYTLGSPITFVVTNDDFTHWRHIMGVAPIAEEEQEQMKRKIAKPRPGHADLVGGIKYNHRDLRNVLERSSARETAARVAVGALCKILLKQLGIDIYS
;
A
#
# COMPACT_ATOMS: atom_id res chain seq x y z
N ALA A 1 4.33 -5.85 17.02
CA ALA A 1 4.02 -4.72 16.10
C ALA A 1 5.28 -3.90 15.86
N GLU A 2 6.02 -3.55 16.92
CA GLU A 2 7.25 -2.75 16.81
C GLU A 2 8.29 -3.33 15.85
N ASP A 3 8.57 -4.64 15.93
CA ASP A 3 9.52 -5.31 15.02
C ASP A 3 9.16 -5.13 13.54
N ILE A 4 7.87 -5.03 13.23
CA ILE A 4 7.39 -4.80 11.87
C ILE A 4 7.55 -3.33 11.50
N ASN A 5 7.19 -2.41 12.40
CA ASN A 5 7.28 -0.97 12.18
C ASN A 5 8.73 -0.51 11.91
N VAL A 6 9.73 -1.16 12.50
CA VAL A 6 11.15 -0.89 12.19
C VAL A 6 11.45 -1.10 10.70
N GLU A 7 10.99 -2.21 10.12
CA GLU A 7 11.19 -2.49 8.69
C GLU A 7 10.34 -1.56 7.80
N MET A 8 9.13 -1.20 8.25
CA MET A 8 8.28 -0.21 7.56
C MET A 8 8.96 1.18 7.53
N PHE A 9 9.61 1.59 8.62
CA PHE A 9 10.35 2.85 8.68
C PHE A 9 11.55 2.86 7.73
N LYS A 10 12.31 1.75 7.65
CA LYS A 10 13.40 1.60 6.66
C LYS A 10 12.92 1.81 5.23
N ARG A 11 11.72 1.31 4.89
CA ARG A 11 11.09 1.49 3.56
C ARG A 11 10.86 2.96 3.21
N GLN A 12 10.51 3.79 4.20
CA GLN A 12 10.24 5.22 4.01
C GLN A 12 11.51 6.05 3.84
N GLY A 13 12.65 5.55 4.35
CA GLY A 13 13.95 6.22 4.31
C GLY A 13 14.68 6.20 2.97
N GLY A 14 15.82 6.91 2.93
CA GLY A 14 16.72 7.03 1.78
C GLY A 14 16.71 8.42 1.14
N TYR A 15 17.89 8.92 0.78
CA TYR A 15 18.03 10.19 0.06
C TYR A 15 17.29 10.12 -1.29
N GLY A 16 16.59 11.20 -1.65
CA GLY A 16 15.79 11.27 -2.89
C GLY A 16 14.35 10.74 -2.78
N ARG A 17 13.91 10.24 -1.62
CA ARG A 17 12.51 9.85 -1.43
C ARG A 17 11.56 11.07 -1.51
N GLY A 18 10.45 10.88 -2.21
CA GLY A 18 9.48 11.93 -2.49
C GLY A 18 8.69 12.41 -1.26
N ARG A 19 8.01 13.56 -1.41
CA ARG A 19 7.23 14.21 -0.34
C ARG A 19 6.17 13.33 0.32
N ARG A 20 5.63 12.33 -0.40
CA ARG A 20 4.60 11.40 0.12
C ARG A 20 5.08 10.62 1.35
N MET A 21 6.37 10.26 1.41
CA MET A 21 6.97 9.57 2.56
C MET A 21 7.15 10.49 3.78
N LYS A 22 7.00 11.82 3.63
CA LYS A 22 6.99 12.77 4.74
C LYS A 22 5.59 12.96 5.35
N ILE A 23 4.56 12.52 4.64
CA ILE A 23 3.16 12.67 5.02
C ILE A 23 2.66 11.37 5.65
N GLU A 24 2.88 10.24 4.98
CA GLU A 24 2.45 8.92 5.47
C GLU A 24 3.32 8.49 6.66
N LYS A 25 2.70 8.09 7.77
CA LYS A 25 3.38 7.36 8.84
C LYS A 25 3.04 5.89 8.73
N ASP A 26 3.94 5.12 8.12
CA ASP A 26 3.69 3.69 7.90
C ASP A 26 3.81 2.91 9.20
N ALA A 27 2.68 2.80 9.90
CA ALA A 27 2.51 1.91 11.02
C ALA A 27 1.55 0.78 10.63
N VAL A 28 1.87 -0.43 11.09
CA VAL A 28 0.97 -1.58 10.92
C VAL A 28 0.08 -1.73 12.14
N GLU A 29 -1.21 -1.95 11.89
CA GLU A 29 -2.15 -2.46 12.86
C GLU A 29 -2.33 -3.97 12.64
N ILE A 30 -2.21 -4.77 13.71
CA ILE A 30 -2.43 -6.22 13.66
C ILE A 30 -3.83 -6.50 14.19
N VAL A 31 -4.72 -6.98 13.32
CA VAL A 31 -6.14 -7.17 13.65
C VAL A 31 -6.52 -8.63 13.90
N SER A 32 -5.64 -9.59 13.57
CA SER A 32 -5.88 -11.03 13.82
C SER A 32 -4.57 -11.82 13.97
N GLY A 33 -4.69 -13.06 14.47
CA GLY A 33 -3.63 -14.07 14.44
C GLY A 33 -2.49 -13.89 15.45
N VAL A 34 -2.51 -12.83 16.27
CA VAL A 34 -1.53 -12.57 17.33
C VAL A 34 -2.24 -12.31 18.65
N ARG A 35 -1.79 -12.95 19.73
CA ARG A 35 -2.30 -12.75 21.09
C ARG A 35 -1.13 -12.74 22.07
N ASN A 36 -1.09 -11.73 22.94
CA ASN A 36 -0.07 -11.58 23.99
C ASN A 36 1.38 -11.70 23.48
N GLY A 37 1.64 -11.20 22.26
CA GLY A 37 2.97 -11.25 21.64
C GLY A 37 3.29 -12.56 20.91
N TYR A 38 2.39 -13.53 20.91
CA TYR A 38 2.58 -14.83 20.23
C TYR A 38 1.64 -14.98 19.04
N THR A 39 2.14 -15.61 17.98
CA THR A 39 1.33 -16.02 16.84
C THR A 39 0.44 -17.20 17.22
N LEU A 40 -0.81 -17.19 16.77
CA LEU A 40 -1.80 -18.22 17.10
C LEU A 40 -1.82 -19.41 16.12
N GLY A 41 -1.04 -19.36 15.04
CA GLY A 41 -1.11 -20.30 13.91
C GLY A 41 -2.29 -20.06 12.96
N SER A 42 -3.27 -19.24 13.37
CA SER A 42 -4.33 -18.73 12.49
C SER A 42 -3.83 -17.57 11.60
N PRO A 43 -4.58 -17.19 10.55
CA PRO A 43 -4.20 -16.09 9.68
C PRO A 43 -3.92 -14.78 10.43
N ILE A 44 -2.76 -14.18 10.15
CA ILE A 44 -2.36 -12.87 10.66
C ILE A 44 -2.73 -11.81 9.64
N THR A 45 -3.54 -10.84 10.04
CA THR A 45 -3.98 -9.73 9.19
C THR A 45 -3.31 -8.44 9.62
N PHE A 46 -2.73 -7.75 8.63
CA PHE A 46 -2.12 -6.44 8.78
C PHE A 46 -2.97 -5.38 8.08
N VAL A 47 -3.20 -4.27 8.76
CA VAL A 47 -3.81 -3.07 8.19
C VAL A 47 -2.77 -1.96 8.21
N VAL A 48 -2.52 -1.35 7.06
CA VAL A 48 -1.64 -0.17 6.94
C VAL A 48 -2.49 0.98 6.46
N THR A 49 -2.73 1.95 7.34
CA THR A 49 -3.59 3.09 7.04
C THR A 49 -2.96 4.01 6.01
N ASN A 50 -3.80 4.62 5.17
CA ASN A 50 -3.41 5.66 4.25
C ASN A 50 -3.89 7.02 4.79
N ASP A 51 -2.99 7.77 5.42
CA ASP A 51 -3.30 9.08 6.01
C ASP A 51 -3.78 10.10 4.96
N ASP A 52 -3.30 9.98 3.72
CA ASP A 52 -3.68 10.88 2.62
C ASP A 52 -5.12 10.61 2.12
N PHE A 53 -5.75 9.49 2.51
CA PHE A 53 -7.08 9.10 2.04
C PHE A 53 -8.15 10.17 2.30
N THR A 54 -7.98 11.01 3.32
CA THR A 54 -8.83 12.17 3.59
C THR A 54 -9.01 13.08 2.37
N HIS A 55 -7.96 13.29 1.56
CA HIS A 55 -8.00 14.08 0.32
C HIS A 55 -8.53 13.31 -0.89
N TRP A 56 -8.78 12.01 -0.74
CA TRP A 56 -9.20 11.11 -1.82
C TRP A 56 -10.59 10.54 -1.65
N ARG A 57 -11.29 10.81 -0.54
CA ARG A 57 -12.60 10.20 -0.21
C ARG A 57 -13.64 10.29 -1.33
N HIS A 58 -13.74 11.43 -2.01
CA HIS A 58 -14.69 11.62 -3.10
C HIS A 58 -14.28 10.91 -4.41
N ILE A 59 -12.98 10.66 -4.60
CA ILE A 59 -12.44 10.08 -5.84
C ILE A 59 -12.31 8.55 -5.71
N MET A 60 -11.94 8.08 -4.51
CA MET A 60 -11.63 6.69 -4.19
C MET A 60 -12.64 6.09 -3.20
N GLY A 61 -13.81 6.70 -3.08
CA GLY A 61 -14.90 6.19 -2.25
C GLY A 61 -15.39 4.83 -2.77
N VAL A 62 -15.85 3.98 -1.85
CA VAL A 62 -16.31 2.62 -2.19
C VAL A 62 -17.76 2.62 -2.71
N ALA A 63 -18.57 3.58 -2.25
CA ALA A 63 -19.95 3.72 -2.67
C ALA A 63 -20.04 4.26 -4.12
N PRO A 64 -21.07 3.85 -4.89
CA PRO A 64 -21.36 4.47 -6.16
C PRO A 64 -21.66 5.96 -5.96
N ILE A 65 -21.30 6.76 -6.96
CA ILE A 65 -21.58 8.20 -7.02
C ILE A 65 -22.58 8.48 -8.15
N ALA A 66 -23.21 9.65 -8.14
CA ALA A 66 -24.11 10.03 -9.22
C ALA A 66 -23.34 10.25 -10.53
N GLU A 67 -24.01 10.09 -11.67
CA GLU A 67 -23.38 10.24 -13.00
C GLU A 67 -22.83 11.67 -13.19
N GLU A 68 -23.55 12.69 -12.69
CA GLU A 68 -23.11 14.09 -12.77
C GLU A 68 -21.81 14.32 -11.98
N GLU A 69 -21.66 13.66 -10.83
CA GLU A 69 -20.44 13.71 -10.02
C GLU A 69 -19.28 12.99 -10.72
N GLN A 70 -19.58 11.89 -11.40
CA GLN A 70 -18.60 11.14 -12.17
C GLN A 70 -18.07 11.96 -13.34
N GLU A 71 -18.92 12.72 -14.04
CA GLU A 71 -18.49 13.62 -15.12
C GLU A 71 -17.55 14.71 -14.61
N GLN A 72 -17.88 15.32 -13.48
CA GLN A 72 -17.11 16.39 -12.83
C GLN A 72 -15.86 15.90 -12.07
N MET A 73 -15.64 14.57 -12.01
CA MET A 73 -14.56 13.99 -11.24
C MET A 73 -13.18 14.47 -11.71
N LYS A 74 -12.47 15.09 -10.78
CA LYS A 74 -11.12 15.60 -10.97
C LYS A 74 -10.10 14.45 -10.90
N ARG A 75 -8.91 14.67 -11.46
CA ARG A 75 -7.76 13.74 -11.44
C ARG A 75 -7.95 12.44 -12.24
N LYS A 76 -8.87 12.40 -13.21
CA LYS A 76 -8.90 11.34 -14.24
C LYS A 76 -7.57 11.31 -15.00
N ILE A 77 -7.13 10.11 -15.38
CA ILE A 77 -5.90 9.92 -16.14
C ILE A 77 -6.26 9.33 -17.49
N ALA A 78 -6.13 10.13 -18.54
CA ALA A 78 -6.36 9.69 -19.92
C ALA A 78 -5.05 9.46 -20.70
N LYS A 79 -3.93 9.99 -20.21
CA LYS A 79 -2.62 9.91 -20.88
C LYS A 79 -1.73 8.92 -20.12
N PRO A 80 -1.40 7.76 -20.70
CA PRO A 80 -0.56 6.77 -20.03
C PRO A 80 0.89 7.26 -19.91
N ARG A 81 1.55 6.96 -18.79
CA ARG A 81 2.96 7.30 -18.59
C ARG A 81 3.87 6.19 -19.15
N PRO A 82 4.89 6.53 -19.95
CA PRO A 82 5.90 5.55 -20.36
C PRO A 82 6.54 4.84 -19.16
N GLY A 83 6.79 3.54 -19.30
CA GLY A 83 7.35 2.70 -18.25
C GLY A 83 6.40 2.32 -17.11
N HIS A 84 5.14 2.78 -17.12
CA HIS A 84 4.12 2.40 -16.13
C HIS A 84 3.09 1.43 -16.72
N ALA A 85 2.34 0.80 -15.81
CA ALA A 85 1.28 -0.15 -16.16
C ALA A 85 0.05 0.49 -16.83
N ASP A 86 -0.06 1.83 -16.83
CA ASP A 86 -1.25 2.59 -17.20
C ASP A 86 -1.88 2.13 -18.53
N LEU A 87 -1.11 2.11 -19.63
CA LEU A 87 -1.63 1.77 -20.96
C LEU A 87 -2.08 0.30 -21.05
N VAL A 88 -1.22 -0.62 -20.65
CA VAL A 88 -1.48 -2.06 -20.75
C VAL A 88 -2.63 -2.47 -19.84
N GLY A 89 -2.69 -1.92 -18.63
CA GLY A 89 -3.81 -2.13 -17.71
C GLY A 89 -5.11 -1.52 -18.24
N GLY A 90 -5.04 -0.32 -18.84
CA GLY A 90 -6.19 0.34 -19.45
C GLY A 90 -6.80 -0.50 -20.57
N ILE A 91 -5.95 -1.03 -21.45
CA ILE A 91 -6.38 -1.95 -22.52
C ILE A 91 -6.94 -3.25 -21.92
N LYS A 92 -6.22 -3.89 -20.98
CA LYS A 92 -6.59 -5.18 -20.39
C LYS A 92 -7.97 -5.16 -19.70
N TYR A 93 -8.26 -4.08 -18.98
CA TYR A 93 -9.50 -3.95 -18.20
C TYR A 93 -10.53 -3.02 -18.86
N ASN A 94 -10.28 -2.59 -20.10
CA ASN A 94 -11.11 -1.65 -20.85
C ASN A 94 -11.44 -0.37 -20.05
N HIS A 95 -10.44 0.22 -19.40
CA HIS A 95 -10.58 1.44 -18.61
C HIS A 95 -10.24 2.67 -19.43
N ARG A 96 -11.16 3.65 -19.45
CA ARG A 96 -10.91 4.99 -20.01
C ARG A 96 -10.21 5.92 -19.03
N ASP A 97 -10.51 5.76 -17.74
CA ASP A 97 -9.74 6.39 -16.66
C ASP A 97 -8.68 5.39 -16.15
N LEU A 98 -7.41 5.71 -16.42
CA LEU A 98 -6.28 4.88 -16.05
C LEU A 98 -5.94 4.97 -14.55
N ARG A 99 -6.65 5.80 -13.77
CA ARG A 99 -6.50 5.88 -12.31
C ARG A 99 -6.67 4.52 -11.63
N ASN A 100 -7.64 3.72 -12.07
CA ASN A 100 -7.88 2.38 -11.53
C ASN A 100 -6.63 1.47 -11.64
N VAL A 101 -5.87 1.62 -12.72
CA VAL A 101 -4.62 0.88 -12.93
C VAL A 101 -3.51 1.47 -12.08
N LEU A 102 -3.38 2.80 -12.06
CA LEU A 102 -2.33 3.50 -11.33
C LEU A 102 -2.35 3.18 -9.83
N GLU A 103 -3.53 3.22 -9.20
CA GLU A 103 -3.63 3.07 -7.75
C GLU A 103 -3.18 1.69 -7.26
N ARG A 104 -3.43 0.63 -8.04
CA ARG A 104 -2.99 -0.72 -7.66
C ARG A 104 -1.58 -1.08 -8.14
N SER A 105 -1.10 -0.51 -9.24
CA SER A 105 0.27 -0.73 -9.73
C SER A 105 1.33 0.13 -9.02
N SER A 106 0.90 1.10 -8.21
CA SER A 106 1.78 1.95 -7.43
C SER A 106 2.68 1.16 -6.48
N ALA A 107 3.93 1.61 -6.35
CA ALA A 107 4.88 1.09 -5.38
C ALA A 107 4.43 1.25 -3.91
N ARG A 108 3.32 1.97 -3.63
CA ARG A 108 2.71 2.01 -2.30
C ARG A 108 2.38 0.61 -1.77
N GLU A 109 2.02 -0.32 -2.65
CA GLU A 109 1.71 -1.71 -2.30
C GLU A 109 2.88 -2.43 -1.62
N THR A 110 4.13 -2.01 -1.89
CA THR A 110 5.32 -2.57 -1.22
C THR A 110 5.29 -2.41 0.29
N ALA A 111 4.50 -1.47 0.85
CA ALA A 111 4.29 -1.36 2.29
C ALA A 111 3.68 -2.65 2.87
N ALA A 112 2.68 -3.24 2.20
CA ALA A 112 2.09 -4.51 2.62
C ALA A 112 3.11 -5.66 2.52
N ARG A 113 3.92 -5.67 1.46
CA ARG A 113 4.98 -6.68 1.29
C ARG A 113 6.06 -6.58 2.37
N VAL A 114 6.47 -5.37 2.75
CA VAL A 114 7.44 -5.16 3.83
C VAL A 114 6.86 -5.61 5.17
N ALA A 115 5.58 -5.36 5.45
CA ALA A 115 4.95 -5.85 6.67
C ALA A 115 4.98 -7.39 6.76
N VAL A 116 4.64 -8.08 5.67
CA VAL A 116 4.73 -9.55 5.58
C VAL A 116 6.19 -10.02 5.66
N GLY A 117 7.11 -9.36 4.95
CA GLY A 117 8.53 -9.69 4.97
C GLY A 117 9.14 -9.54 6.35
N ALA A 118 8.74 -8.53 7.12
CA ALA A 118 9.19 -8.34 8.49
C ALA A 118 8.75 -9.50 9.41
N LEU A 119 7.50 -9.97 9.26
CA LEU A 119 7.04 -11.18 9.95
C LEU A 119 7.90 -12.40 9.57
N CYS A 120 8.24 -12.57 8.30
CA CYS A 120 9.14 -13.63 7.85
C CYS A 120 10.55 -13.50 8.45
N LYS A 121 11.08 -12.27 8.59
CA LYS A 121 12.39 -12.04 9.25
C LYS A 121 12.35 -12.46 10.73
N ILE A 122 11.24 -12.20 11.43
CA ILE A 122 11.07 -12.65 12.84
C ILE A 122 11.13 -14.17 12.92
N LEU A 123 10.45 -14.87 12.01
CA LEU A 123 10.48 -16.35 11.94
C LEU A 123 11.90 -16.86 11.65
N LEU A 124 12.56 -16.31 10.62
CA LEU A 124 13.91 -16.72 10.22
C LEU A 124 14.95 -16.48 11.32
N LYS A 125 14.77 -15.41 12.11
CA LYS A 125 15.61 -15.13 13.27
C LYS A 125 15.52 -16.23 14.34
N GLN A 126 14.38 -16.91 14.48
CA GLN A 126 14.26 -18.08 15.37
C GLN A 126 15.11 -19.27 14.92
N LEU A 127 15.50 -19.28 13.64
CA LEU A 127 16.39 -20.27 13.04
C LEU A 127 17.85 -19.79 12.94
N GLY A 128 18.17 -18.62 13.51
CA GLY A 128 19.50 -18.02 13.42
C GLY A 128 19.85 -17.47 12.03
N ILE A 129 18.85 -17.13 11.20
CA ILE A 129 19.05 -16.59 9.85
C ILE A 129 18.76 -15.09 9.85
N ASP A 130 19.76 -14.30 9.43
CA ASP A 130 19.64 -12.85 9.27
C ASP A 130 19.59 -12.44 7.79
N ILE A 131 18.82 -11.39 7.48
CA ILE A 131 18.65 -10.85 6.12
C ILE A 131 18.88 -9.33 6.12
N TYR A 132 19.69 -8.87 5.17
CA TYR A 132 20.11 -7.49 4.96
C TYR A 132 20.18 -7.15 3.46
N SER A 133 20.12 -5.85 3.14
CA SER A 133 20.23 -5.30 1.77
C SER A 133 20.77 -3.88 1.82
#